data_AF-A0A9E3SUH4-F1
#
_entry.id   AF-A0A9E3SUH4-F1
#
_cell.length_a   1.000
_cell.length_b   1.000
_cell.length_c   1.000
_cell.angle_alpha   90.00
_cell.angle_beta   90.00
_cell.angle_gamma   90.00
#
_symmetry.space_group_name_H-M   'P 1'
#
loop_
_entity.id
_entity.type
_entity.pdbx_description
1 polymer ?
#
loop_
_entity_poly.entity_id
_entity_poly.type
_entity_poly.pdbx_seq_one_letter_code
_entity_poly.pdbx_strand_id
1 'polypeptide(L)'
;MPTETRWEVPKRVIYTRYFGNMTMEDIVAVISDLERYLEEGIPLVHTIMDVGEVETYPNLLELTRLKFKQNDRQGWTIFVGAQGVARFAASVTSQLAGSRFRLFDTFEEAVAFLNEQDDTLGDTS
;
A
#
# COMPACT_ATOMS: atom_id res chain seq x y z
N MET A 1 -15.55 -6.69 -3.78
CA MET A 1 -14.18 -6.65 -4.32
C MET A 1 -13.27 -7.26 -3.26
N PRO A 2 -12.26 -8.07 -3.64
CA PRO A 2 -11.24 -8.69 -2.77
C PRO A 2 -10.31 -7.70 -2.03
N THR A 3 -10.81 -6.52 -1.68
CA THR A 3 -10.03 -5.42 -1.15
C THR A 3 -10.80 -4.70 -0.04
N GLU A 4 -10.09 -4.33 1.02
CA GLU A 4 -10.61 -3.53 2.13
C GLU A 4 -9.63 -2.38 2.42
N THR A 5 -10.07 -1.13 2.26
CA THR A 5 -9.25 0.06 2.52
C THR A 5 -9.84 0.88 3.65
N ARG A 6 -9.03 1.21 4.65
CA ARG A 6 -9.41 2.01 5.82
C ARG A 6 -8.26 2.89 6.31
N TRP A 7 -8.58 3.87 7.15
CA TRP A 7 -7.57 4.52 7.97
C TRP A 7 -7.12 3.55 9.08
N GLU A 8 -5.82 3.33 9.17
CA GLU A 8 -5.16 2.73 10.34
C GLU A 8 -4.91 3.82 11.38
N VAL A 9 -4.25 4.89 10.95
CA VAL A 9 -4.16 6.15 11.69
C VAL A 9 -5.03 7.17 10.97
N PRO A 10 -6.03 7.77 11.66
CA PRO A 10 -6.92 8.74 11.03
C PRO A 10 -6.16 9.79 10.23
N LYS A 11 -6.44 9.87 8.93
CA LYS A 11 -5.85 10.82 7.97
C LYS A 11 -4.34 10.72 7.75
N ARG A 12 -3.64 9.73 8.31
CA ARG A 12 -2.17 9.63 8.25
C ARG A 12 -1.66 8.31 7.70
N VAL A 13 -2.29 7.19 8.06
CA VAL A 13 -1.86 5.86 7.59
C VAL A 13 -3.08 5.15 7.03
N ILE A 14 -3.01 4.81 5.76
CA ILE A 14 -4.00 4.00 5.06
C ILE A 14 -3.57 2.54 5.21
N TYR A 15 -4.50 1.66 5.56
CA TYR A 15 -4.32 0.21 5.47
C TYR A 15 -5.24 -0.33 4.38
N THR A 16 -4.67 -1.05 3.43
CA THR A 16 -5.39 -1.77 2.39
C THR A 16 -5.04 -3.25 2.47
N ARG A 17 -6.04 -4.08 2.76
CA ARG A 17 -5.95 -5.54 2.73
C ARG A 17 -6.42 -6.06 1.37
N TYR A 18 -5.64 -6.95 0.79
CA TYR A 18 -5.94 -7.67 -0.44
C TYR A 18 -6.08 -9.16 -0.12
N PHE A 19 -7.14 -9.81 -0.60
CA PHE A 19 -7.41 -11.21 -0.25
C PHE A 19 -8.08 -11.99 -1.39
N GLY A 20 -7.86 -13.29 -1.49
CA GLY A 20 -8.47 -14.12 -2.53
C GLY A 20 -7.95 -13.80 -3.94
N ASN A 21 -8.84 -13.82 -4.93
CA ASN A 21 -8.47 -13.73 -6.35
C ASN A 21 -8.57 -12.28 -6.86
N MET A 22 -7.43 -11.64 -7.06
CA MET A 22 -7.33 -10.24 -7.48
C MET A 22 -7.40 -10.09 -9.00
N THR A 23 -8.16 -9.09 -9.46
CA THR A 23 -8.24 -8.69 -10.87
C THR A 23 -7.61 -7.32 -11.11
N MET A 24 -7.43 -6.95 -12.39
CA MET A 24 -6.98 -5.59 -12.73
C MET A 24 -8.00 -4.52 -12.34
N GLU A 25 -9.30 -4.84 -12.36
CA GLU A 25 -10.36 -3.91 -11.94
C GLU A 25 -10.24 -3.58 -10.45
N ASP A 26 -9.93 -4.58 -9.63
CA ASP A 26 -9.73 -4.40 -8.19
C ASP A 26 -8.54 -3.48 -7.89
N ILE A 27 -7.45 -3.61 -8.64
CA ILE A 27 -6.28 -2.73 -8.50
C ILE A 27 -6.61 -1.29 -8.90
N VAL A 28 -7.36 -1.11 -9.99
CA VAL A 28 -7.80 0.22 -10.44
C VAL A 28 -8.71 0.86 -9.40
N ALA A 29 -9.65 0.10 -8.84
CA ALA A 29 -10.53 0.58 -7.77
C ALA A 29 -9.74 1.03 -6.54
N VAL A 30 -8.73 0.26 -6.12
CA VAL A 30 -7.86 0.65 -5.00
C VAL A 30 -7.06 1.91 -5.32
N ILE A 31 -6.52 2.07 -6.53
CA ILE A 31 -5.80 3.30 -6.90
C ILE A 31 -6.72 4.53 -6.76
N SER A 32 -7.96 4.43 -7.23
CA SER A 32 -8.95 5.52 -7.08
C SER A 32 -9.28 5.81 -5.61
N ASP A 33 -9.40 4.78 -4.78
CA ASP A 33 -9.57 4.99 -3.33
C ASP A 33 -8.34 5.67 -2.74
N LEU A 34 -7.13 5.19 -3.02
CA LEU A 34 -5.89 5.79 -2.49
C LEU A 34 -5.74 7.26 -2.89
N GLU A 35 -6.10 7.64 -4.13
CA GLU A 35 -6.13 9.04 -4.54
C GLU A 35 -7.06 9.88 -3.65
N ARG A 36 -8.28 9.38 -3.35
CA ARG A 36 -9.23 10.04 -2.44
C ARG A 36 -8.68 10.15 -1.01
N TYR A 37 -8.10 9.08 -0.47
CA TYR A 37 -7.50 9.09 0.86
C TYR A 37 -6.32 10.08 0.94
N LEU A 38 -5.49 10.18 -0.11
CA LEU A 38 -4.39 11.15 -0.19
C LEU A 38 -4.89 12.60 -0.20
N GLU A 39 -6.01 12.87 -0.87
CA GLU A 39 -6.66 14.20 -0.88
C GLU A 39 -7.23 14.56 0.50
N GLU A 40 -7.93 13.64 1.16
CA GLU A 40 -8.57 13.83 2.47
C GLU A 40 -7.57 13.85 3.65
N GLY A 41 -6.41 13.20 3.46
CA GLY A 41 -5.39 13.00 4.49
C GLY A 41 -4.58 14.25 4.83
N ILE A 42 -3.78 14.15 5.90
CA ILE A 42 -2.83 15.17 6.34
C ILE A 42 -1.43 14.69 5.95
N PRO A 43 -0.70 15.40 5.06
CA PRO A 43 0.61 14.97 4.63
C PRO A 43 1.62 14.89 5.80
N LEU A 44 2.55 13.93 5.82
CA LEU A 44 2.64 12.82 4.85
C LEU A 44 1.63 11.72 5.18
N VAL A 45 1.02 11.17 4.12
CA VAL A 45 0.08 10.04 4.21
C VAL A 45 0.81 8.76 3.79
N HIS A 46 0.90 7.80 4.69
CA HIS A 46 1.51 6.50 4.48
C HIS A 46 0.47 5.47 4.04
N THR A 47 0.93 4.41 3.40
CA THR A 47 0.06 3.31 2.96
C THR A 47 0.71 1.98 3.32
N ILE A 48 -0.03 1.12 4.00
CA ILE A 48 0.29 -0.28 4.25
C ILE A 48 -0.61 -1.13 3.35
N MET A 49 0.00 -1.93 2.49
CA MET A 49 -0.62 -2.86 1.56
C MET A 49 -0.39 -4.28 2.07
N ASP A 50 -1.40 -4.87 2.69
CA ASP A 50 -1.35 -6.24 3.18
C ASP A 50 -1.81 -7.20 2.09
N VAL A 51 -0.86 -7.99 1.61
CA VAL A 51 -1.03 -8.91 0.48
C VAL A 51 -0.91 -10.37 0.93
N GLY A 52 -0.93 -10.64 2.24
CA GLY A 52 -0.70 -11.97 2.82
C GLY A 52 -1.78 -13.01 2.50
N GLU A 53 -2.97 -12.57 2.10
CA GLU A 53 -4.13 -13.44 1.84
C GLU A 53 -4.51 -13.51 0.36
N VAL A 54 -3.69 -12.97 -0.54
CA VAL A 54 -3.97 -13.04 -1.98
C VAL A 54 -3.64 -14.44 -2.50
N GLU A 55 -4.61 -15.06 -3.16
CA GLU A 55 -4.49 -16.38 -3.78
C GLU A 55 -3.96 -16.28 -5.22
N THR A 56 -4.46 -15.29 -5.98
CA THR A 56 -4.02 -15.04 -7.36
C THR A 56 -3.91 -13.55 -7.65
N TYR A 57 -2.95 -13.22 -8.51
CA TYR A 57 -2.68 -11.86 -8.95
C TYR A 57 -3.15 -11.64 -10.38
N PRO A 58 -3.51 -10.39 -10.73
CA PRO A 58 -3.69 -10.03 -12.12
C PRO A 58 -2.35 -10.14 -12.87
N ASN A 59 -2.44 -10.09 -14.19
CA ASN A 59 -1.27 -10.19 -15.05
C ASN A 59 -0.23 -9.11 -14.69
N LEU A 60 0.96 -9.52 -14.24
CA LEU A 60 2.01 -8.60 -13.81
C LEU A 60 2.44 -7.64 -14.93
N LEU A 61 2.38 -8.05 -16.20
CA LEU A 61 2.67 -7.18 -17.33
C LEU A 61 1.63 -6.05 -17.44
N GLU A 62 0.37 -6.32 -17.13
CA GLU A 62 -0.68 -5.29 -17.11
C GLU A 62 -0.50 -4.32 -15.95
N LEU A 63 -0.02 -4.80 -14.80
CA LEU A 63 0.36 -3.93 -13.67
C LEU A 63 1.48 -2.95 -14.06
N THR A 64 2.47 -3.38 -14.84
CA THR A 64 3.53 -2.48 -15.34
C THR A 64 3.05 -1.43 -16.34
N ARG A 65 1.78 -1.49 -16.77
CA ARG A 65 1.17 -0.44 -17.61
C ARG A 65 0.41 0.58 -16.77
N LEU A 66 0.11 0.28 -15.51
CA LEU A 66 -0.49 1.23 -14.60
C LEU A 66 0.52 2.33 -14.29
N LYS A 67 0.07 3.57 -14.36
CA LYS A 67 0.85 4.74 -13.97
C LYS A 67 0.39 5.20 -12.60
N PHE A 68 1.21 4.93 -11.59
CA PHE A 68 1.07 5.56 -10.30
C PHE A 68 1.58 6.99 -10.43
N LYS A 69 0.70 7.96 -10.18
CA LYS A 69 1.11 9.36 -10.13
C LYS A 69 1.89 9.57 -8.85
N GLN A 70 3.07 10.16 -8.97
CA GLN A 70 3.74 10.70 -7.79
C GLN A 70 2.87 11.80 -7.17
N ASN A 71 2.78 11.80 -5.86
CA ASN A 71 2.04 12.78 -5.10
C ASN A 71 2.92 13.25 -3.94
N ASP A 72 3.17 14.56 -3.85
CA ASP A 72 4.02 15.15 -2.81
C ASP A 72 3.45 14.95 -1.38
N ARG A 73 2.17 14.57 -1.29
CA ARG A 73 1.48 14.23 -0.03
C ARG A 73 1.75 12.80 0.43
N GLN A 74 2.27 11.95 -0.46
CA GLN A 74 2.55 10.54 -0.19
C GLN A 74 3.83 10.39 0.61
N GLY A 75 3.78 9.59 1.67
CA GLY A 75 4.95 9.16 2.42
C GLY A 75 5.40 7.75 2.01
N TRP A 76 5.62 6.88 2.99
CA TRP A 76 5.99 5.49 2.76
C TRP A 76 4.83 4.65 2.21
N THR A 77 5.14 3.83 1.21
CA THR A 77 4.30 2.71 0.76
C THR A 77 4.93 1.40 1.22
N ILE A 78 4.22 0.64 2.03
CA ILE A 78 4.73 -0.56 2.67
C ILE A 78 3.93 -1.75 2.20
N PHE A 79 4.59 -2.85 1.85
CA PHE A 79 3.91 -4.12 1.62
C PHE A 79 4.17 -5.08 2.77
N VAL A 80 3.13 -5.79 3.19
CA VAL A 80 3.15 -6.77 4.28
C VAL A 80 2.70 -8.13 3.75
N GLY A 81 3.25 -9.24 4.28
CA GLY A 81 2.96 -10.59 3.79
C GLY A 81 3.74 -10.93 2.51
N ALA A 82 4.85 -10.22 2.25
CA ALA A 82 5.54 -10.22 0.95
C ALA A 82 6.25 -11.54 0.58
N GLN A 83 6.53 -12.45 1.53
CA GLN A 83 7.31 -13.67 1.27
C GLN A 83 6.71 -14.59 0.20
N GLY A 84 5.37 -14.72 0.14
CA GLY A 84 4.71 -15.50 -0.92
C GLY A 84 4.54 -14.75 -2.24
N VAL A 85 4.77 -13.43 -2.23
CA VAL A 85 4.16 -12.50 -3.19
C VAL A 85 5.14 -11.42 -3.67
N ALA A 86 6.43 -11.67 -3.46
CA ALA A 86 7.53 -10.77 -3.80
C ALA A 86 7.53 -10.33 -5.27
N ARG A 87 7.04 -11.18 -6.19
CA ARG A 87 6.93 -10.83 -7.63
C ARG A 87 5.87 -9.76 -7.89
N PHE A 88 4.73 -9.83 -7.19
CA PHE A 88 3.71 -8.81 -7.26
C PHE A 88 4.24 -7.49 -6.68
N ALA A 89 4.79 -7.54 -5.47
CA ALA A 89 5.39 -6.37 -4.83
C ALA A 89 6.51 -5.74 -5.70
N ALA A 90 7.37 -6.55 -6.32
CA ALA A 90 8.39 -6.08 -7.26
C ALA A 90 7.79 -5.37 -8.48
N SER A 91 6.71 -5.93 -9.07
CA SER A 91 6.05 -5.33 -10.24
C SER A 91 5.37 -4.00 -9.93
N VAL A 92 4.83 -3.83 -8.72
CA VAL A 92 4.20 -2.57 -8.30
C VAL A 92 5.28 -1.56 -7.92
N THR A 93 6.29 -1.97 -7.14
CA THR A 93 7.37 -1.08 -6.69
C THR A 93 8.24 -0.58 -7.83
N SER A 94 8.43 -1.34 -8.92
CA SER A 94 9.13 -0.84 -10.11
C SER A 94 8.44 0.36 -10.75
N GLN A 95 7.11 0.47 -10.61
CA GLN A 95 6.32 1.60 -11.13
C GLN A 95 6.34 2.80 -10.18
N LEU A 96 6.70 2.59 -8.92
CA LEU A 96 6.79 3.61 -7.89
C LEU A 96 8.19 4.27 -7.84
N ALA A 97 8.96 4.23 -8.93
CA ALA A 97 10.29 4.84 -9.00
C ALA A 97 10.26 6.30 -8.49
N GLY A 98 11.13 6.61 -7.52
CA GLY A 98 11.17 7.92 -6.83
C GLY A 98 10.29 8.02 -5.57
N SER A 99 9.43 7.03 -5.31
CA SER A 99 8.64 6.94 -4.07
C SER A 99 9.35 6.12 -3.00
N ARG A 100 9.03 6.40 -1.73
CA ARG A 100 9.58 5.67 -0.59
C ARG A 100 8.82 4.38 -0.38
N PHE A 101 9.47 3.22 -0.48
CA PHE A 101 8.82 1.93 -0.22
C PHE A 101 9.65 0.97 0.64
N ARG A 102 8.95 0.07 1.34
CA ARG A 102 9.51 -1.04 2.14
C ARG A 102 8.65 -2.30 2.02
N LEU A 103 9.27 -3.44 2.31
CA LEU A 103 8.62 -4.74 2.43
C LEU A 103 8.87 -5.25 3.85
N PHE A 104 7.83 -5.76 4.49
CA PHE A 104 7.91 -6.44 5.77
C PHE A 104 7.16 -7.77 5.71
N ASP A 105 7.45 -8.64 6.66
CA ASP A 105 6.76 -9.92 6.76
C ASP A 105 5.44 -9.75 7.53
N THR A 106 5.43 -8.87 8.53
CA THR A 106 4.29 -8.66 9.43
C THR A 106 3.81 -7.22 9.49
N PHE A 107 2.57 -7.03 9.92
CA PHE A 107 1.94 -5.71 10.03
C PHE A 107 2.59 -4.90 11.17
N GLU A 108 2.93 -5.59 12.25
CA GLU A 108 3.57 -5.04 13.44
C GLU A 108 4.94 -4.43 13.10
N GLU A 109 5.74 -5.11 12.27
CA GLU A 109 7.01 -4.57 11.76
C GLU A 109 6.82 -3.32 10.91
N ALA A 110 5.80 -3.30 10.06
CA ALA A 110 5.47 -2.15 9.23
C ALA A 110 5.08 -0.93 10.07
N VAL A 111 4.26 -1.12 11.11
CA VAL A 111 3.85 -0.06 12.04
C VAL A 111 5.04 0.44 12.85
N ALA A 112 5.86 -0.46 13.40
CA ALA A 112 7.05 -0.08 14.14
C ALA A 112 7.99 0.78 13.29
N PHE A 113 8.23 0.39 12.05
CA PHE A 113 9.00 1.20 11.11
C PHE A 113 8.38 2.58 10.86
N LEU A 114 7.07 2.67 10.64
CA LEU A 114 6.41 3.96 10.42
C LEU A 114 6.57 4.89 11.63
N ASN A 115 6.41 4.39 12.85
CA ASN A 115 6.61 5.17 14.07
C ASN A 115 8.06 5.66 14.23
N GLU A 116 9.05 4.89 13.76
CA GLU A 116 10.44 5.34 13.72
C GLU A 116 10.70 6.43 12.67
N GLN A 117 9.96 6.42 11.55
CA GLN A 117 10.16 7.38 10.45
C GLN A 117 9.30 8.64 10.55
N ASP A 118 8.19 8.58 11.26
CA ASP A 118 7.24 9.67 11.44
C ASP A 118 6.74 9.69 12.88
N ASP A 119 7.44 10.48 13.71
CA ASP A 119 7.16 10.65 15.14
C ASP A 119 5.84 11.35 15.43
N THR A 120 5.19 11.91 14.40
CA THR A 120 3.89 12.59 14.52
C THR A 120 2.69 11.66 14.37
N LEU A 121 2.90 10.36 14.12
CA LEU A 121 1.83 9.35 14.06
C LEU A 121 1.25 9.01 15.44
N GLY A 122 2.00 9.26 16.52
CA GLY A 122 1.65 8.86 17.89
C GLY A 122 1.78 7.34 18.11
N ASP A 123 1.62 6.90 19.36
CA ASP A 123 1.61 5.46 19.69
C ASP A 123 0.38 4.80 19.04
N THR A 124 0.60 4.22 17.86
CA THR A 124 -0.36 3.32 17.21
C THR A 124 -0.52 2.09 18.10
N SER A 125 -1.65 2.02 18.79
CA SER A 125 -1.98 1.00 19.79
C SER A 125 -2.72 -0.18 19.17
#